data_AF-A0A6P7LGM1-F1
#
_entry.id   AF-A0A6P7LGM1-F1
#
_cell.length_a   1.000
_cell.length_b   1.000
_cell.length_c   1.000
_cell.angle_alpha   90.00
_cell.angle_beta   90.00
_cell.angle_gamma   90.00
#
_symmetry.space_group_name_H-M   'P 1'
#
loop_
_entity.id
_entity.type
_entity.pdbx_description
1 polymer ?
#
loop_
_entity_poly.entity_id
_entity_poly.type
_entity_poly.pdbx_seq_one_letter_code
_entity_poly.pdbx_strand_id
1 'polypeptide(L)'
;MSSPCWPLGSVCGECFLLASLRRTTLCILLLTGLCLCLHKYHFVNNSKTFQEAQVFCKTYFTDLATVDNMVDMQQLVAAFDSGYEGSAWIGLYDIDWAWDWSLLDLRYYKPGEYLYRVWSAGEPNQPRTQTLCVGILGGYWFDFFCTETFTFVCYINPNDPTLEATSTANYIYINQTMVWADAQTYCKQHYKELASVRNATENMLIMEVVPNDLMVWIGLYKISWIWWSDSSVSRFTYWISGRPLATSGNCVSSVKNATVSGQWMENPCTNNLNMMCYSTKKQVFILKVTAVKPSVDMNDPNVLENVLTFMEVKLSAMGVMKFVRLTWKTDPGNNIFHPEDNKNVGVMNLC
;
A
#
# COMPACT_ATOMS: atom_id res chain seq x y z
N MET A 1 4.89 47.73 27.73
CA MET A 1 6.07 47.09 27.11
C MET A 1 6.33 45.79 27.84
N SER A 2 6.10 44.62 27.21
CA SER A 2 6.67 43.32 27.62
C SER A 2 6.10 42.16 26.77
N SER A 3 6.84 41.74 25.75
CA SER A 3 6.91 40.32 25.31
C SER A 3 7.83 39.56 26.31
N PRO A 4 8.06 38.21 26.28
CA PRO A 4 8.06 37.24 25.17
C PRO A 4 7.05 36.06 25.44
N CYS A 5 7.12 34.82 24.94
CA CYS A 5 8.11 34.08 24.14
C CYS A 5 7.46 32.94 23.30
N TRP A 6 8.29 32.14 22.60
CA TRP A 6 7.92 30.92 21.86
C TRP A 6 8.13 29.65 22.70
N PRO A 7 7.33 28.57 22.50
CA PRO A 7 7.63 27.26 23.07
C PRO A 7 8.68 26.49 22.26
N LEU A 8 9.62 25.93 23.00
CA LEU A 8 10.81 25.18 22.58
C LEU A 8 10.53 23.97 21.68
N GLY A 9 11.50 23.64 20.82
CA GLY A 9 11.53 22.36 20.10
C GLY A 9 11.74 21.17 21.04
N SER A 10 11.14 20.04 20.68
CA SER A 10 11.23 18.78 21.41
C SER A 10 12.62 18.16 21.30
N VAL A 11 13.43 18.29 22.36
CA VAL A 11 14.61 17.45 22.57
C VAL A 11 14.14 16.05 22.96
N CYS A 12 14.25 15.08 22.06
CA CYS A 12 14.07 13.67 22.43
C CYS A 12 15.27 13.21 23.26
N GLY A 13 15.01 12.74 24.48
CA GLY A 13 16.05 12.27 25.41
C GLY A 13 16.69 10.94 24.99
N GLU A 14 17.89 10.72 25.50
CA GLU A 14 18.67 9.50 25.26
C GLU A 14 18.01 8.26 25.92
N CYS A 15 17.96 7.15 25.19
CA CYS A 15 17.45 5.88 25.71
C CYS A 15 18.44 4.75 25.35
N PHE A 16 18.98 4.06 26.36
CA PHE A 16 19.98 3.01 26.17
C PHE A 16 19.33 1.63 26.02
N LEU A 17 19.83 0.83 25.07
CA LEU A 17 19.50 -0.60 24.94
C LEU A 17 20.77 -1.45 24.82
N LEU A 18 20.87 -2.48 25.66
CA LEU A 18 21.86 -3.55 25.56
C LEU A 18 21.13 -4.86 25.28
N ALA A 19 21.59 -5.63 24.28
CA ALA A 19 21.05 -6.95 23.98
C ALA A 19 22.15 -7.89 23.46
N SER A 20 22.12 -9.16 23.88
CA SER A 20 23.07 -10.18 23.47
C SER A 20 22.39 -11.31 22.69
N LEU A 21 22.92 -11.62 21.50
CA LEU A 21 22.50 -12.78 20.70
C LEU A 21 23.19 -14.05 21.21
N ARG A 22 22.43 -15.14 21.45
CA ARG A 22 23.03 -16.46 21.64
C ARG A 22 23.59 -16.97 20.29
N ARG A 23 24.88 -17.34 20.33
CA ARG A 23 25.77 -17.89 19.28
C ARG A 23 26.51 -16.93 18.33
N THR A 24 26.07 -15.69 18.12
CA THR A 24 26.91 -14.64 17.49
C THR A 24 26.53 -13.26 18.02
N THR A 25 27.13 -12.86 19.14
CA THR A 25 26.84 -11.58 19.81
C THR A 25 27.41 -10.41 18.99
N LEU A 26 26.58 -9.41 18.71
CA LEU A 26 26.97 -8.11 18.14
C LEU A 26 26.28 -7.01 18.97
N CYS A 27 26.96 -5.91 19.28
CA CYS A 27 26.36 -4.77 19.97
C CYS A 27 26.10 -3.63 18.99
N ILE A 28 24.85 -3.20 18.89
CA ILE A 28 24.38 -2.16 17.96
C ILE A 28 23.86 -0.97 18.77
N LEU A 29 24.40 0.22 18.52
CA LEU A 29 23.94 1.48 19.10
C LEU A 29 23.20 2.30 18.04
N LEU A 30 21.95 2.62 18.31
CA LEU A 30 21.12 3.51 17.50
C LEU A 30 20.98 4.85 18.21
N LEU A 31 21.48 5.92 17.58
CA LEU A 31 21.22 7.29 18.02
C LEU A 31 19.84 7.73 17.52
N THR A 32 19.05 8.31 18.40
CA THR A 32 17.62 8.56 18.20
C THR A 32 17.37 9.68 17.18
N GLY A 33 16.53 9.38 16.18
CA GLY A 33 16.14 10.36 15.17
C GLY A 33 15.09 9.86 14.18
N LEU A 34 14.22 8.91 14.56
CA LEU A 34 13.09 8.52 13.71
C LEU A 34 12.02 9.61 13.73
N CYS A 35 12.13 10.54 12.79
CA CYS A 35 10.92 11.10 12.19
C CYS A 35 10.32 10.01 11.28
N LEU A 36 9.04 10.06 10.95
CA LEU A 36 8.53 9.28 9.81
C LEU A 36 9.00 9.94 8.50
N CYS A 37 9.02 9.22 7.39
CA CYS A 37 9.48 9.71 6.08
C CYS A 37 8.62 10.89 5.58
N LEU A 38 8.92 12.09 6.07
CA LEU A 38 8.05 13.23 5.94
C LEU A 38 8.04 13.70 4.48
N HIS A 39 6.89 13.56 3.83
CA HIS A 39 6.63 14.11 2.52
C HIS A 39 6.86 15.62 2.54
N LYS A 40 7.88 16.11 1.81
CA LYS A 40 8.01 17.55 1.57
C LYS A 40 7.21 17.88 0.31
N TYR A 41 6.07 18.54 0.46
CA TYR A 41 5.23 18.97 -0.67
C TYR A 41 5.77 20.23 -1.35
N HIS A 42 5.50 20.32 -2.64
CA HIS A 42 5.97 21.36 -3.55
C HIS A 42 4.86 21.72 -4.54
N PHE A 43 4.23 22.89 -4.35
CA PHE A 43 3.31 23.41 -5.36
C PHE A 43 4.10 23.91 -6.57
N VAL A 44 3.61 23.61 -7.77
CA VAL A 44 4.20 24.02 -9.03
C VAL A 44 3.13 24.65 -9.90
N ASN A 45 3.22 25.97 -10.06
CA ASN A 45 2.37 26.77 -10.94
C ASN A 45 2.79 26.61 -12.42
N ASN A 46 2.51 25.43 -12.98
CA ASN A 46 2.82 25.04 -14.36
C ASN A 46 1.72 24.10 -14.84
N SER A 47 0.70 24.64 -15.51
CA SER A 47 -0.50 23.88 -15.84
C SER A 47 -0.23 22.79 -16.90
N LYS A 48 -0.60 21.53 -16.61
CA LYS A 48 -0.33 20.34 -17.43
C LYS A 48 -1.44 19.29 -17.31
N THR A 49 -1.50 18.35 -18.25
CA THR A 49 -2.29 17.12 -18.08
C THR A 49 -1.71 16.27 -16.95
N PHE A 50 -2.50 15.34 -16.38
CA PHE A 50 -2.05 14.50 -15.26
C PHE A 50 -0.76 13.73 -15.59
N GLN A 51 -0.68 13.13 -16.77
CA GLN A 51 0.49 12.34 -17.19
C GLN A 51 1.75 13.19 -17.35
N GLU A 52 1.62 14.39 -17.94
CA GLU A 52 2.73 15.33 -18.08
C GLU A 52 3.16 15.91 -16.72
N ALA A 53 2.20 16.12 -15.81
CA ALA A 53 2.47 16.55 -14.43
C ALA A 53 3.23 15.46 -13.65
N GLN A 54 2.84 14.19 -13.78
CA GLN A 54 3.56 13.05 -13.20
C GLN A 54 5.00 12.98 -13.73
N VAL A 55 5.19 13.07 -15.05
CA VAL A 55 6.52 13.09 -15.67
C VAL A 55 7.35 14.28 -15.17
N PHE A 56 6.75 15.47 -15.04
CA PHE A 56 7.42 16.63 -14.47
C PHE A 56 7.85 16.39 -13.02
N CYS A 57 6.96 15.91 -12.16
CA CYS A 57 7.28 15.63 -10.77
C CYS A 57 8.36 14.54 -10.63
N LYS A 58 8.33 13.48 -11.44
CA LYS A 58 9.38 12.44 -11.50
C LYS A 58 10.73 12.95 -12.00
N THR A 59 10.75 14.05 -12.74
CA THR A 59 11.98 14.65 -13.28
C THR A 59 12.68 15.55 -12.25
N TYR A 60 11.93 16.27 -11.43
CA TYR A 60 12.46 17.31 -10.53
C TYR A 60 12.29 17.02 -9.03
N PHE A 61 11.46 16.03 -8.67
CA PHE A 61 11.10 15.65 -7.31
C PHE A 61 11.02 14.11 -7.20
N THR A 62 10.17 13.55 -6.32
CA THR A 62 9.89 12.10 -6.28
C THR A 62 8.75 11.72 -7.22
N ASP A 63 7.55 12.26 -7.00
CA ASP A 63 6.34 12.03 -7.82
C ASP A 63 5.31 13.15 -7.55
N LEU A 64 4.13 13.06 -8.17
CA LEU A 64 2.94 13.80 -7.72
C LEU A 64 2.60 13.42 -6.27
N ALA A 65 2.09 14.37 -5.51
CA ALA A 65 1.90 14.29 -4.07
C ALA A 65 1.03 13.09 -3.62
N THR A 66 1.62 12.21 -2.82
CA THR A 66 0.95 11.17 -2.01
C THR A 66 0.42 11.75 -0.71
N VAL A 67 -0.73 11.28 -0.22
CA VAL A 67 -1.31 11.73 1.08
C VAL A 67 -1.91 10.55 1.82
N ASP A 68 -1.30 10.14 2.92
CA ASP A 68 -1.74 8.96 3.69
C ASP A 68 -2.59 9.28 4.93
N ASN A 69 -2.63 10.55 5.34
CA ASN A 69 -3.24 10.95 6.61
C ASN A 69 -3.49 12.47 6.68
N MET A 70 -4.10 12.94 7.77
CA MET A 70 -4.40 14.38 7.96
C MET A 70 -3.17 15.26 8.19
N VAL A 71 -2.03 14.72 8.67
CA VAL A 71 -0.78 15.49 8.83
C VAL A 71 -0.17 15.79 7.46
N ASP A 72 -0.12 14.78 6.59
CA ASP A 72 0.25 14.92 5.18
C ASP A 72 -0.67 15.96 4.49
N MET A 73 -1.99 15.84 4.68
CA MET A 73 -2.96 16.75 4.09
C MET A 73 -2.76 18.21 4.54
N GLN A 74 -2.44 18.43 5.82
CA GLN A 74 -2.13 19.77 6.35
C GLN A 74 -0.84 20.34 5.76
N GLN A 75 0.21 19.52 5.62
CA GLN A 75 1.48 19.94 5.00
C GLN A 75 1.30 20.27 3.52
N LEU A 76 0.50 19.50 2.79
CA LEU A 76 0.14 19.76 1.40
C LEU A 76 -0.61 21.09 1.27
N VAL A 77 -1.62 21.34 2.11
CA VAL A 77 -2.39 22.60 2.13
C VAL A 77 -1.51 23.81 2.42
N ALA A 78 -0.48 23.64 3.24
CA ALA A 78 0.51 24.67 3.57
C ALA A 78 1.58 24.90 2.48
N ALA A 79 1.72 23.98 1.52
CA ALA A 79 2.70 24.08 0.43
C ALA A 79 2.20 24.84 -0.81
N PHE A 80 0.90 25.19 -0.88
CA PHE A 80 0.36 26.08 -1.90
C PHE A 80 0.91 27.50 -1.78
N ASP A 81 1.14 28.17 -2.91
CA ASP A 81 1.54 29.58 -2.95
C ASP A 81 0.52 30.49 -2.25
N SER A 82 1.04 31.54 -1.60
CA SER A 82 0.21 32.54 -0.92
C SER A 82 -0.71 33.25 -1.91
N GLY A 83 -2.01 33.21 -1.64
CA GLY A 83 -3.04 33.80 -2.51
C GLY A 83 -3.45 32.95 -3.72
N TYR A 84 -2.93 31.72 -3.86
CA TYR A 84 -3.44 30.79 -4.87
C TYR A 84 -4.85 30.28 -4.51
N GLU A 85 -5.78 30.38 -5.46
CA GLU A 85 -7.07 29.71 -5.43
C GLU A 85 -7.23 28.87 -6.71
N GLY A 86 -7.79 27.67 -6.58
CA GLY A 86 -7.94 26.72 -7.69
C GLY A 86 -7.73 25.27 -7.27
N SER A 87 -7.26 24.44 -8.20
CA SER A 87 -7.03 23.01 -8.00
C SER A 87 -5.68 22.60 -8.55
N ALA A 88 -4.98 21.73 -7.82
CA ALA A 88 -3.71 21.15 -8.27
C ALA A 88 -3.74 19.62 -8.25
N TRP A 89 -3.18 18.98 -9.27
CA TRP A 89 -3.00 17.53 -9.35
C TRP A 89 -2.26 16.99 -8.12
N ILE A 90 -2.78 15.90 -7.56
CA ILE A 90 -2.11 15.03 -6.59
C ILE A 90 -1.91 13.65 -7.23
N GLY A 91 -1.17 12.75 -6.59
CA GLY A 91 -0.81 11.45 -7.20
C GLY A 91 -1.95 10.44 -7.30
N LEU A 92 -3.10 10.70 -6.67
CA LEU A 92 -4.24 9.77 -6.63
C LEU A 92 -4.94 9.68 -8.00
N TYR A 93 -5.18 8.45 -8.44
CA TYR A 93 -5.96 8.13 -9.62
C TYR A 93 -6.80 6.87 -9.42
N ASP A 94 -7.75 6.63 -10.32
CA ASP A 94 -8.53 5.40 -10.39
C ASP A 94 -8.28 4.67 -11.71
N ILE A 95 -8.36 3.34 -11.68
CA ILE A 95 -8.20 2.48 -12.85
C ILE A 95 -9.56 1.90 -13.21
N ASP A 96 -9.94 2.05 -14.48
CA ASP A 96 -11.21 1.56 -15.01
C ASP A 96 -11.34 0.06 -14.78
N TRP A 97 -12.26 -0.32 -13.89
CA TRP A 97 -12.58 -1.71 -13.58
C TRP A 97 -11.35 -2.56 -13.18
N ALA A 98 -10.47 -2.00 -12.33
CA ALA A 98 -9.41 -2.75 -11.68
C ALA A 98 -9.97 -3.81 -10.70
N TRP A 99 -10.23 -4.99 -11.26
CA TRP A 99 -10.70 -6.18 -10.55
C TRP A 99 -9.52 -7.04 -10.09
N ASP A 100 -9.34 -7.14 -8.78
CA ASP A 100 -8.29 -7.92 -8.13
C ASP A 100 -8.85 -9.16 -7.42
N TRP A 101 -8.02 -10.20 -7.34
CA TRP A 101 -8.32 -11.40 -6.56
C TRP A 101 -7.85 -11.27 -5.12
N SER A 102 -8.57 -11.88 -4.18
CA SER A 102 -8.16 -12.00 -2.77
C SER A 102 -6.81 -12.70 -2.59
N LEU A 103 -6.47 -13.59 -3.53
CA LEU A 103 -5.25 -14.39 -3.58
C LEU A 103 -4.14 -13.58 -4.25
N LEU A 104 -3.43 -12.79 -3.44
CA LEU A 104 -2.40 -11.87 -3.91
C LEU A 104 -1.09 -12.55 -4.37
N ASP A 105 -0.93 -13.87 -4.22
CA ASP A 105 0.24 -14.58 -4.74
C ASP A 105 0.13 -14.78 -6.26
N LEU A 106 0.63 -13.79 -7.02
CA LEU A 106 0.61 -13.80 -8.48
C LEU A 106 1.26 -15.04 -9.11
N ARG A 107 2.12 -15.78 -8.39
CA ARG A 107 2.73 -17.03 -8.88
C ARG A 107 1.72 -18.19 -8.99
N TYR A 108 0.55 -18.04 -8.37
CA TYR A 108 -0.58 -18.98 -8.50
C TYR A 108 -1.25 -18.93 -9.89
N TYR A 109 -1.10 -17.81 -10.61
CA TYR A 109 -1.72 -17.58 -11.91
C TYR A 109 -0.69 -17.71 -13.03
N LYS A 110 -1.00 -18.51 -14.04
CA LYS A 110 -0.24 -18.50 -15.30
C LYS A 110 -0.57 -17.23 -16.11
N PRO A 111 0.23 -16.87 -17.13
CA PRO A 111 -0.06 -15.74 -17.99
C PRO A 111 -1.51 -15.78 -18.53
N GLY A 112 -2.26 -14.70 -18.29
CA GLY A 112 -3.67 -14.57 -18.68
C GLY A 112 -4.69 -15.08 -17.65
N GLU A 113 -4.35 -16.05 -16.79
CA GLU A 113 -5.29 -16.63 -15.80
C GLU A 113 -5.80 -15.59 -14.79
N TYR A 114 -4.98 -14.60 -14.39
CA TYR A 114 -5.40 -13.51 -13.49
C TYR A 114 -6.53 -12.65 -14.08
N LEU A 115 -6.61 -12.56 -15.41
CA LEU A 115 -7.56 -11.73 -16.17
C LEU A 115 -8.81 -12.49 -16.63
N TYR A 116 -8.95 -13.79 -16.29
CA TYR A 116 -10.11 -14.58 -16.66
C TYR A 116 -11.39 -14.04 -15.99
N ARG A 117 -12.44 -13.75 -16.77
CA ARG A 117 -13.75 -13.23 -16.29
C ARG A 117 -14.87 -13.88 -17.11
N VAL A 118 -16.04 -14.11 -16.50
CA VAL A 118 -17.25 -14.63 -17.17
C VAL A 118 -18.47 -13.78 -16.80
N TRP A 119 -18.37 -12.47 -17.02
CA TRP A 119 -19.46 -11.53 -16.76
C TRP A 119 -20.75 -11.93 -17.46
N SER A 120 -21.87 -11.76 -16.77
CA SER A 120 -23.19 -11.85 -17.37
C SER A 120 -23.42 -10.74 -18.41
N ALA A 121 -24.42 -10.90 -19.28
CA ALA A 121 -24.71 -9.90 -20.30
C ALA A 121 -25.17 -8.58 -19.68
N GLY A 122 -24.37 -7.53 -19.85
CA GLY A 122 -24.61 -6.21 -19.25
C GLY A 122 -23.82 -5.95 -17.96
N GLU A 123 -23.04 -6.91 -17.47
CA GLU A 123 -22.17 -6.76 -16.30
C GLU A 123 -20.72 -6.41 -16.71
N PRO A 124 -19.93 -5.74 -15.83
CA PRO A 124 -20.34 -5.18 -14.53
C PRO A 124 -21.15 -3.87 -14.68
N ASN A 125 -22.14 -3.66 -13.82
CA ASN A 125 -23.08 -2.53 -13.90
C ASN A 125 -23.17 -1.62 -12.66
N GLN A 126 -22.50 -1.94 -11.55
CA GLN A 126 -22.64 -1.14 -10.33
C GLN A 126 -21.88 0.20 -10.42
N PRO A 127 -22.25 1.20 -9.59
CA PRO A 127 -21.54 2.48 -9.52
C PRO A 127 -20.05 2.29 -9.21
N ARG A 128 -19.20 2.56 -10.21
CA ARG A 128 -17.75 2.41 -10.12
C ARG A 128 -17.10 3.12 -8.92
N THR A 129 -17.72 4.17 -8.37
CA THR A 129 -17.22 4.89 -7.19
C THR A 129 -17.18 4.05 -5.92
N GLN A 130 -17.89 2.92 -5.88
CA GLN A 130 -17.97 2.04 -4.73
C GLN A 130 -16.91 0.93 -4.73
N THR A 131 -16.72 0.35 -3.55
CA THR A 131 -16.03 -0.94 -3.41
C THR A 131 -17.01 -2.05 -3.79
N LEU A 132 -16.63 -2.86 -4.77
CA LEU A 132 -17.51 -3.84 -5.42
C LEU A 132 -16.93 -5.24 -5.29
N CYS A 133 -17.80 -6.23 -5.16
CA CYS A 133 -17.46 -7.63 -4.93
C CYS A 133 -18.28 -8.50 -5.89
N VAL A 134 -17.75 -9.67 -6.26
CA VAL A 134 -18.31 -10.46 -7.36
C VAL A 134 -18.99 -11.72 -6.87
N GLY A 135 -20.25 -11.88 -7.27
CA GLY A 135 -21.01 -13.11 -7.12
C GLY A 135 -21.03 -13.93 -8.41
N ILE A 136 -21.13 -15.26 -8.29
CA ILE A 136 -21.46 -16.18 -9.39
C ILE A 136 -22.89 -16.70 -9.22
N LEU A 137 -23.66 -16.71 -10.30
CA LEU A 137 -24.94 -17.39 -10.43
C LEU A 137 -25.01 -18.06 -11.81
N GLY A 138 -25.34 -19.36 -11.86
CA GLY A 138 -25.47 -20.10 -13.12
C GLY A 138 -24.19 -20.13 -13.98
N GLY A 139 -23.01 -19.94 -13.37
CA GLY A 139 -21.71 -19.84 -14.05
C GLY A 139 -21.35 -18.45 -14.58
N TYR A 140 -22.25 -17.47 -14.48
CA TYR A 140 -22.02 -16.08 -14.88
C TYR A 140 -21.76 -15.18 -13.68
N TRP A 141 -20.96 -14.15 -13.90
CA TRP A 141 -20.43 -13.27 -12.85
C TRP A 141 -21.18 -11.94 -12.86
N PHE A 142 -21.41 -11.40 -11.67
CA PHE A 142 -22.19 -10.19 -11.41
C PHE A 142 -21.49 -9.36 -10.33
N ASP A 143 -21.43 -8.03 -10.47
CA ASP A 143 -20.89 -7.16 -9.43
C ASP A 143 -21.98 -6.62 -8.50
N PHE A 144 -21.62 -6.54 -7.22
CA PHE A 144 -22.51 -6.12 -6.14
C PHE A 144 -21.75 -5.23 -5.16
N PHE A 145 -22.49 -4.47 -4.35
CA PHE A 145 -21.90 -3.85 -3.17
C PHE A 145 -21.41 -4.95 -2.22
N CYS A 146 -20.19 -4.81 -1.70
CA CYS A 146 -19.60 -5.80 -0.78
C CYS A 146 -20.35 -5.96 0.56
N THR A 147 -21.35 -5.11 0.80
CA THR A 147 -22.28 -5.12 1.95
C THR A 147 -23.50 -6.01 1.74
N GLU A 148 -23.75 -6.50 0.52
CA GLU A 148 -24.77 -7.53 0.28
C GLU A 148 -24.38 -8.84 0.99
N THR A 149 -25.34 -9.71 1.28
CA THR A 149 -25.09 -10.99 1.95
C THR A 149 -25.43 -12.17 1.05
N PHE A 150 -24.42 -12.97 0.69
CA PHE A 150 -24.58 -14.21 -0.07
C PHE A 150 -23.91 -15.37 0.66
N THR A 151 -24.29 -16.59 0.29
CA THR A 151 -23.46 -17.77 0.55
C THR A 151 -22.17 -17.67 -0.28
N PHE A 152 -21.19 -18.55 -0.07
CA PHE A 152 -19.86 -18.31 -0.65
C PHE A 152 -19.07 -19.60 -0.86
N VAL A 153 -18.04 -19.50 -1.69
CA VAL A 153 -17.17 -20.63 -2.02
C VAL A 153 -15.74 -20.32 -1.58
N CYS A 154 -15.16 -21.20 -0.76
CA CYS A 154 -13.76 -21.11 -0.39
C CYS A 154 -12.89 -21.95 -1.33
N TYR A 155 -11.67 -21.50 -1.59
CA TYR A 155 -10.60 -22.29 -2.18
C TYR A 155 -9.91 -23.15 -1.11
N ILE A 156 -9.80 -24.44 -1.39
CA ILE A 156 -9.03 -25.41 -0.63
C ILE A 156 -7.61 -25.46 -1.20
N ASN A 157 -6.60 -25.40 -0.31
CA ASN A 157 -5.24 -25.77 -0.69
C ASN A 157 -5.13 -27.31 -0.67
N PRO A 158 -4.93 -28.01 -1.79
CA PRO A 158 -4.84 -29.47 -1.82
C PRO A 158 -3.61 -30.04 -1.10
N ASN A 159 -2.66 -29.19 -0.68
CA ASN A 159 -1.52 -29.55 0.14
C ASN A 159 -1.72 -29.22 1.64
N ASP A 160 -2.93 -28.88 2.07
CA ASP A 160 -3.22 -28.63 3.49
C ASP A 160 -3.37 -29.96 4.26
N PRO A 161 -2.49 -30.27 5.23
CA PRO A 161 -2.54 -31.53 5.96
C PRO A 161 -3.68 -31.62 6.99
N THR A 162 -4.49 -30.57 7.15
CA THR A 162 -5.60 -30.53 8.13
C THR A 162 -6.97 -30.91 7.56
N LEU A 163 -7.07 -31.07 6.23
CA LEU A 163 -8.33 -31.38 5.54
C LEU A 163 -8.45 -32.87 5.23
N GLU A 164 -9.64 -33.45 5.46
CA GLU A 164 -9.89 -34.85 5.11
C GLU A 164 -9.80 -35.08 3.59
N ALA A 165 -9.18 -36.19 3.20
CA ALA A 165 -8.86 -36.54 1.81
C ALA A 165 -10.07 -36.95 0.95
N THR A 166 -11.26 -36.41 1.24
CA THR A 166 -12.54 -36.71 0.58
C THR A 166 -12.94 -35.68 -0.46
N SER A 167 -12.35 -34.47 -0.44
CA SER A 167 -12.58 -33.46 -1.48
C SER A 167 -11.57 -33.58 -2.62
N THR A 168 -11.98 -34.16 -3.75
CA THR A 168 -11.28 -34.03 -5.04
C THR A 168 -11.44 -32.65 -5.66
N ALA A 169 -12.34 -31.81 -5.13
CA ALA A 169 -12.54 -30.43 -5.55
C ALA A 169 -11.61 -29.48 -4.76
N ASN A 170 -10.97 -28.55 -5.47
CA ASN A 170 -10.24 -27.43 -4.87
C ASN A 170 -11.17 -26.31 -4.32
N TYR A 171 -12.47 -26.56 -4.27
CA TYR A 171 -13.51 -25.60 -3.91
C TYR A 171 -14.51 -26.24 -2.96
N ILE A 172 -14.99 -25.46 -1.98
CA ILE A 172 -16.01 -25.88 -1.03
C ILE A 172 -17.08 -24.80 -0.86
N TYR A 173 -18.34 -25.21 -1.02
CA TYR A 173 -19.50 -24.36 -0.79
C TYR A 173 -19.79 -24.23 0.70
N ILE A 174 -19.96 -22.99 1.18
CA ILE A 174 -20.32 -22.69 2.56
C ILE A 174 -21.74 -22.14 2.61
N ASN A 175 -22.63 -22.93 3.22
CA ASN A 175 -24.05 -22.61 3.38
C ASN A 175 -24.29 -21.62 4.54
N GLN A 176 -23.60 -20.48 4.54
CA GLN A 176 -23.77 -19.38 5.48
C GLN A 176 -23.80 -18.06 4.71
N THR A 177 -24.82 -17.23 4.91
CA THR A 177 -24.91 -15.93 4.26
C THR A 177 -24.06 -14.90 5.00
N MET A 178 -23.09 -14.31 4.31
CA MET A 178 -22.16 -13.32 4.88
C MET A 178 -21.93 -12.16 3.90
N VAL A 179 -21.52 -11.00 4.43
CA VAL A 179 -20.92 -9.94 3.61
C VAL A 179 -19.55 -10.41 3.10
N TRP A 180 -19.09 -9.88 1.97
CA TRP A 180 -17.90 -10.41 1.30
C TRP A 180 -16.65 -10.41 2.20
N ALA A 181 -16.48 -9.37 3.02
CA ALA A 181 -15.35 -9.26 3.96
C ALA A 181 -15.36 -10.33 5.07
N ASP A 182 -16.54 -10.74 5.53
CA ASP A 182 -16.71 -11.78 6.55
C ASP A 182 -16.54 -13.16 5.93
N ALA A 183 -17.10 -13.39 4.74
CA ALA A 183 -16.86 -14.60 3.94
C ALA A 183 -15.35 -14.81 3.65
N GLN A 184 -14.66 -13.73 3.26
CA GLN A 184 -13.21 -13.71 3.05
C GLN A 184 -12.42 -14.01 4.34
N THR A 185 -12.92 -13.57 5.48
CA THR A 185 -12.31 -13.83 6.79
C THR A 185 -12.54 -15.28 7.21
N TYR A 186 -13.76 -15.79 7.07
CA TYR A 186 -14.12 -17.19 7.32
C TYR A 186 -13.26 -18.15 6.49
N CYS A 187 -13.17 -17.92 5.17
CA CYS A 187 -12.35 -18.79 4.32
C CYS A 187 -10.85 -18.74 4.66
N LYS A 188 -10.33 -17.63 5.20
CA LYS A 188 -8.94 -17.53 5.69
C LYS A 188 -8.72 -18.18 7.05
N GLN A 189 -9.77 -18.42 7.82
CA GLN A 189 -9.71 -19.09 9.13
C GLN A 189 -9.90 -20.61 9.03
N HIS A 190 -10.71 -21.07 8.08
CA HIS A 190 -11.09 -22.48 7.93
C HIS A 190 -10.49 -23.19 6.71
N TYR A 191 -10.03 -22.43 5.71
CA TYR A 191 -9.46 -22.93 4.45
C TYR A 191 -8.31 -22.00 4.03
N LYS A 192 -8.08 -21.80 2.73
CA LYS A 192 -7.11 -20.81 2.25
C LYS A 192 -7.72 -19.41 2.15
N GLU A 193 -8.83 -19.25 1.41
CA GLU A 193 -9.52 -17.98 1.14
C GLU A 193 -10.75 -18.15 0.24
N LEU A 194 -11.42 -17.07 -0.18
CA LEU A 194 -12.50 -17.15 -1.19
C LEU A 194 -11.98 -17.67 -2.54
N ALA A 195 -12.86 -18.32 -3.30
CA ALA A 195 -12.52 -18.95 -4.56
C ALA A 195 -11.95 -17.96 -5.59
N SER A 196 -10.72 -18.21 -6.04
CA SER A 196 -10.19 -17.62 -7.28
C SER A 196 -10.53 -18.49 -8.49
N VAL A 197 -10.86 -17.88 -9.62
CA VAL A 197 -11.28 -18.59 -10.85
C VAL A 197 -10.37 -18.22 -12.02
N ARG A 198 -9.54 -19.16 -12.45
CA ARG A 198 -8.48 -18.93 -13.45
C ARG A 198 -8.88 -19.29 -14.87
N ASN A 199 -9.91 -20.12 -15.04
CA ASN A 199 -10.33 -20.68 -16.33
C ASN A 199 -11.74 -21.28 -16.26
N ALA A 200 -12.26 -21.71 -17.41
CA ALA A 200 -13.60 -22.27 -17.54
C ALA A 200 -13.81 -23.59 -16.77
N THR A 201 -12.77 -24.41 -16.61
CA THR A 201 -12.85 -25.65 -15.82
C THR A 201 -13.07 -25.33 -14.35
N GLU A 202 -12.35 -24.35 -13.79
CA GLU A 202 -12.56 -23.90 -12.41
C GLU A 202 -13.93 -23.25 -12.20
N ASN A 203 -14.40 -22.48 -13.18
CA ASN A 203 -15.75 -21.91 -13.16
C ASN A 203 -16.82 -23.01 -13.12
N MET A 204 -16.63 -24.10 -13.87
CA MET A 204 -17.51 -25.27 -13.86
C MET A 204 -17.43 -26.04 -12.54
N LEU A 205 -16.24 -26.26 -11.97
CA LEU A 205 -16.07 -26.92 -10.67
C LEU A 205 -16.78 -26.17 -9.53
N ILE A 206 -16.84 -24.84 -9.58
CA ILE A 206 -17.65 -24.04 -8.64
C ILE A 206 -19.14 -24.36 -8.81
N MET A 207 -19.63 -24.46 -10.04
CA MET A 207 -21.04 -24.81 -10.31
C MET A 207 -21.39 -26.26 -9.95
N GLU A 208 -20.41 -27.17 -9.84
CA GLU A 208 -20.62 -28.54 -9.38
C GLU A 208 -20.80 -28.64 -7.84
N VAL A 209 -20.20 -27.72 -7.07
CA VAL A 209 -20.31 -27.73 -5.59
C VAL A 209 -21.39 -26.79 -5.03
N VAL A 210 -21.89 -25.86 -5.86
CA VAL A 210 -22.91 -24.87 -5.49
C VAL A 210 -24.31 -25.37 -5.88
N PRO A 211 -25.31 -25.36 -4.98
CA PRO A 211 -26.68 -25.69 -5.36
C PRO A 211 -27.23 -24.76 -6.46
N ASN A 212 -28.07 -25.31 -7.34
CA ASN A 212 -28.70 -24.55 -8.43
C ASN A 212 -29.40 -23.27 -7.92
N ASP A 213 -29.38 -22.25 -8.77
CA ASP A 213 -30.05 -20.96 -8.58
C ASP A 213 -29.61 -20.13 -7.34
N LEU A 214 -28.48 -20.48 -6.71
CA LEU A 214 -27.88 -19.67 -5.65
C LEU A 214 -26.79 -18.73 -6.18
N MET A 215 -26.83 -17.48 -5.70
CA MET A 215 -25.74 -16.51 -5.83
C MET A 215 -24.68 -16.80 -4.77
N VAL A 216 -23.41 -16.92 -5.18
CA VAL A 216 -22.30 -17.16 -4.25
C VAL A 216 -21.14 -16.18 -4.42
N TRP A 217 -20.57 -15.68 -3.32
CA TRP A 217 -19.34 -14.88 -3.38
C TRP A 217 -18.14 -15.71 -3.85
N ILE A 218 -17.34 -15.09 -4.72
CA ILE A 218 -15.98 -15.51 -5.08
C ILE A 218 -14.96 -14.45 -4.63
N GLY A 219 -13.68 -14.77 -4.70
CA GLY A 219 -12.59 -13.91 -4.22
C GLY A 219 -12.29 -12.69 -5.10
N LEU A 220 -13.08 -12.39 -6.12
CA LEU A 220 -12.87 -11.21 -6.96
C LEU A 220 -13.54 -9.99 -6.35
N TYR A 221 -12.80 -8.89 -6.25
CA TYR A 221 -13.25 -7.62 -5.72
C TYR A 221 -12.59 -6.45 -6.46
N LYS A 222 -13.10 -5.24 -6.24
CA LYS A 222 -12.57 -3.99 -6.77
C LYS A 222 -12.66 -2.92 -5.69
N ILE A 223 -11.56 -2.24 -5.42
CA ILE A 223 -11.54 -1.02 -4.61
C ILE A 223 -11.14 0.13 -5.54
N SER A 224 -11.96 1.17 -5.62
CA SER A 224 -11.59 2.40 -6.33
C SER A 224 -10.89 3.40 -5.41
N TRP A 225 -10.15 4.32 -6.01
CA TRP A 225 -9.51 5.47 -5.33
C TRP A 225 -8.50 5.10 -4.24
N ILE A 226 -7.68 4.09 -4.51
CA ILE A 226 -6.58 3.68 -3.62
C ILE A 226 -5.19 3.76 -4.25
N TRP A 227 -5.10 4.02 -5.56
CA TRP A 227 -3.87 3.92 -6.34
C TRP A 227 -3.17 5.27 -6.47
N TRP A 228 -1.91 5.33 -6.08
CA TRP A 228 -1.10 6.54 -6.20
C TRP A 228 -0.01 6.40 -7.26
N SER A 229 0.35 7.51 -7.88
CA SER A 229 1.24 7.59 -9.05
C SER A 229 2.68 7.12 -8.79
N ASP A 230 3.07 7.01 -7.52
CA ASP A 230 4.32 6.47 -7.00
C ASP A 230 4.29 4.95 -6.74
N SER A 231 3.18 4.29 -7.05
CA SER A 231 2.88 2.86 -6.80
C SER A 231 2.54 2.51 -5.35
N SER A 232 2.35 3.49 -4.47
CA SER A 232 1.80 3.25 -3.14
C SER A 232 0.27 3.01 -3.20
N VAL A 233 -0.27 2.41 -2.14
CA VAL A 233 -1.69 2.07 -2.02
C VAL A 233 -2.22 2.51 -0.66
N SER A 234 -3.25 3.35 -0.66
CA SER A 234 -3.81 3.93 0.57
C SER A 234 -5.32 4.05 0.52
N ARG A 235 -5.99 3.81 1.66
CA ARG A 235 -7.45 4.00 1.82
C ARG A 235 -7.80 5.36 2.44
N PHE A 236 -6.82 6.21 2.73
CA PHE A 236 -7.09 7.55 3.21
C PHE A 236 -7.78 8.36 2.11
N THR A 237 -8.88 9.02 2.45
CA THR A 237 -9.59 9.90 1.52
C THR A 237 -9.99 11.21 2.18
N TYR A 238 -9.95 12.29 1.39
CA TYR A 238 -10.37 13.63 1.83
C TYR A 238 -11.23 14.30 0.76
N TRP A 239 -12.22 13.57 0.24
CA TRP A 239 -13.15 14.05 -0.79
C TRP A 239 -13.98 15.26 -0.34
N ILE A 240 -14.34 16.13 -1.29
CA ILE A 240 -15.44 17.08 -1.10
C ILE A 240 -16.74 16.31 -0.87
N SER A 241 -17.63 16.84 -0.03
CA SER A 241 -18.93 16.23 0.27
C SER A 241 -19.71 15.87 -1.01
N GLY A 242 -20.17 14.62 -1.10
CA GLY A 242 -20.91 14.09 -2.26
C GLY A 242 -20.03 13.54 -3.40
N ARG A 243 -18.70 13.48 -3.23
CA ARG A 243 -17.75 12.84 -4.15
C ARG A 243 -17.18 11.53 -3.57
N PRO A 244 -16.66 10.61 -4.40
CA PRO A 244 -16.55 10.71 -5.86
C PRO A 244 -17.85 10.43 -6.62
N LEU A 245 -17.94 10.96 -7.84
CA LEU A 245 -19.03 10.81 -8.81
C LEU A 245 -18.67 9.76 -9.87
N ALA A 246 -19.67 9.09 -10.47
CA ALA A 246 -19.43 8.00 -11.42
C ALA A 246 -18.92 8.44 -12.81
N THR A 247 -18.94 9.75 -13.12
CA THR A 247 -18.73 10.30 -14.48
C THR A 247 -17.72 11.45 -14.55
N SER A 248 -17.00 11.73 -13.47
CA SER A 248 -16.14 12.91 -13.30
C SER A 248 -14.71 12.76 -13.83
N GLY A 249 -14.31 11.56 -14.26
CA GLY A 249 -12.95 11.24 -14.71
C GLY A 249 -12.11 10.56 -13.64
N ASN A 250 -10.88 10.17 -13.99
CA ASN A 250 -10.07 9.21 -13.22
C ASN A 250 -8.92 9.82 -12.42
N CYS A 251 -8.66 11.12 -12.54
CA CYS A 251 -7.48 11.75 -11.94
C CYS A 251 -7.89 12.80 -10.90
N VAL A 252 -7.15 12.90 -9.81
CA VAL A 252 -7.58 13.67 -8.63
C VAL A 252 -6.76 14.94 -8.43
N SER A 253 -7.45 16.03 -8.11
CA SER A 253 -6.84 17.29 -7.69
C SER A 253 -7.26 17.66 -6.28
N SER A 254 -6.33 18.22 -5.50
CA SER A 254 -6.62 18.91 -4.24
C SER A 254 -7.05 20.35 -4.53
N VAL A 255 -8.15 20.79 -3.92
CA VAL A 255 -8.68 22.15 -4.05
C VAL A 255 -8.06 23.09 -3.02
N LYS A 256 -7.86 24.35 -3.39
CA LYS A 256 -7.42 25.45 -2.53
C LYS A 256 -8.42 26.60 -2.68
N ASN A 257 -9.25 26.82 -1.66
CA ASN A 257 -10.19 27.94 -1.54
C ASN A 257 -10.61 28.11 -0.08
N ALA A 258 -11.49 29.07 0.22
CA ALA A 258 -11.92 29.39 1.59
C ALA A 258 -12.76 28.31 2.31
N THR A 259 -13.40 27.37 1.60
CA THR A 259 -14.43 26.47 2.19
C THR A 259 -14.04 24.99 2.22
N VAL A 260 -13.27 24.54 1.23
CA VAL A 260 -12.91 23.13 1.03
C VAL A 260 -11.40 22.94 0.78
N SER A 261 -10.57 23.82 1.36
CA SER A 261 -9.10 23.73 1.24
C SER A 261 -8.56 22.35 1.62
N GLY A 262 -7.79 21.75 0.72
CA GLY A 262 -7.23 20.41 0.84
C GLY A 262 -8.15 19.31 0.34
N GLN A 263 -9.47 19.54 0.22
CA GLN A 263 -10.40 18.49 -0.18
C GLN A 263 -10.28 18.17 -1.68
N TRP A 264 -10.64 16.93 -2.02
CA TRP A 264 -10.34 16.35 -3.31
C TRP A 264 -11.53 16.36 -4.26
N MET A 265 -11.21 16.46 -5.55
CA MET A 265 -12.15 16.22 -6.64
C MET A 265 -11.49 15.52 -7.83
N GLU A 266 -12.26 14.63 -8.43
CA GLU A 266 -11.96 13.92 -9.66
C GLU A 266 -12.19 14.82 -10.88
N ASN A 267 -11.34 14.63 -11.88
CA ASN A 267 -11.28 15.36 -13.13
C ASN A 267 -10.91 14.41 -14.27
N PRO A 268 -11.25 14.74 -15.53
CA PRO A 268 -10.60 14.16 -16.70
C PRO A 268 -9.09 14.36 -16.64
N CYS A 269 -8.31 13.28 -16.80
CA CYS A 269 -6.84 13.31 -16.75
C CYS A 269 -6.19 14.21 -17.82
N THR A 270 -6.96 14.56 -18.85
CA THR A 270 -6.63 15.46 -19.95
C THR A 270 -6.85 16.95 -19.62
N ASN A 271 -7.38 17.29 -18.44
CA ASN A 271 -7.47 18.68 -18.00
C ASN A 271 -6.07 19.25 -17.75
N ASN A 272 -5.86 20.53 -18.06
CA ASN A 272 -4.64 21.23 -17.68
C ASN A 272 -4.83 21.88 -16.31
N LEU A 273 -4.20 21.32 -15.28
CA LEU A 273 -4.14 21.88 -13.92
C LEU A 273 -2.69 22.08 -13.49
N ASN A 274 -2.48 22.97 -12.51
CA ASN A 274 -1.24 23.02 -11.75
C ASN A 274 -1.02 21.71 -10.99
N MET A 275 0.16 21.50 -10.41
CA MET A 275 0.47 20.23 -9.74
C MET A 275 1.09 20.45 -8.36
N MET A 276 0.85 19.50 -7.48
CA MET A 276 1.58 19.33 -6.24
C MET A 276 2.50 18.13 -6.41
N CYS A 277 3.81 18.36 -6.38
CA CYS A 277 4.80 17.29 -6.30
C CYS A 277 5.16 17.04 -4.83
N TYR A 278 5.82 15.91 -4.55
CA TYR A 278 6.49 15.69 -3.27
C TYR A 278 7.93 15.22 -3.43
N SER A 279 8.73 15.47 -2.39
CA SER A 279 10.06 14.86 -2.23
C SER A 279 10.09 14.03 -0.96
N THR A 280 10.56 12.78 -1.03
CA THR A 280 10.97 12.06 0.18
C THR A 280 12.25 12.66 0.74
N LYS A 281 12.24 13.09 2.00
CA LYS A 281 13.49 13.26 2.75
C LYS A 281 13.97 11.88 3.19
N LYS A 282 14.91 11.30 2.42
CA LYS A 282 15.64 10.09 2.83
C LYS A 282 16.21 10.33 4.23
N GLN A 283 15.74 9.58 5.23
CA GLN A 283 16.32 9.68 6.55
C GLN A 283 17.55 8.80 6.62
N VAL A 284 18.63 9.38 7.12
CA VAL A 284 19.94 8.75 7.15
C VAL A 284 20.27 8.41 8.59
N PHE A 285 20.31 7.12 8.88
CA PHE A 285 20.70 6.60 10.19
C PHE A 285 22.17 6.19 10.16
N ILE A 286 22.93 6.69 11.14
CA ILE A 286 24.30 6.26 11.39
C ILE A 286 24.23 5.07 12.34
N LEU A 287 24.51 3.89 11.82
CA LEU A 287 24.52 2.64 12.57
C LEU A 287 25.92 2.38 13.11
N LYS A 288 26.13 2.53 14.42
CA LYS A 288 27.41 2.20 15.06
C LYS A 288 27.36 0.79 15.64
N VAL A 289 28.10 -0.13 15.02
CA VAL A 289 28.12 -1.56 15.33
C VAL A 289 29.48 -1.96 15.90
N THR A 290 29.47 -2.74 16.98
CA THR A 290 30.69 -3.28 17.60
C THR A 290 30.75 -4.78 17.37
N ALA A 291 31.76 -5.23 16.62
CA ALA A 291 32.05 -6.65 16.45
C ALA A 291 32.63 -7.21 17.75
N VAL A 292 32.00 -8.23 18.33
CA VAL A 292 32.45 -8.86 19.60
C VAL A 292 33.66 -9.78 19.39
N LYS A 293 33.99 -10.11 18.13
CA LYS A 293 35.21 -10.83 17.74
C LYS A 293 35.98 -10.01 16.71
N PRO A 294 37.32 -9.84 16.84
CA PRO A 294 38.13 -9.09 15.89
C PRO A 294 38.19 -9.67 14.47
N SER A 295 37.84 -10.96 14.31
CA SER A 295 37.93 -11.70 13.04
C SER A 295 36.65 -11.64 12.18
N VAL A 296 35.71 -10.76 12.49
CA VAL A 296 34.45 -10.61 11.74
C VAL A 296 34.62 -9.45 10.76
N ASP A 297 34.56 -9.76 9.47
CA ASP A 297 34.42 -8.74 8.43
C ASP A 297 32.99 -8.17 8.48
N MET A 298 32.88 -6.87 8.68
CA MET A 298 31.59 -6.16 8.73
C MET A 298 31.00 -5.88 7.35
N ASN A 299 31.79 -6.00 6.29
CA ASN A 299 31.35 -5.87 4.89
C ASN A 299 31.09 -7.23 4.22
N ASP A 300 31.17 -8.35 4.95
CA ASP A 300 30.74 -9.66 4.45
C ASP A 300 29.24 -9.63 4.09
N PRO A 301 28.82 -10.13 2.90
CA PRO A 301 27.42 -10.10 2.48
C PRO A 301 26.44 -10.71 3.47
N ASN A 302 26.79 -11.81 4.13
CA ASN A 302 25.93 -12.46 5.12
C ASN A 302 25.82 -11.61 6.39
N VAL A 303 26.90 -10.93 6.81
CA VAL A 303 26.86 -10.00 7.95
C VAL A 303 25.98 -8.80 7.64
N LEU A 304 26.10 -8.23 6.43
CA LEU A 304 25.28 -7.13 5.95
C LEU A 304 23.78 -7.49 5.89
N GLU A 305 23.45 -8.67 5.37
CA GLU A 305 22.08 -9.19 5.31
C GLU A 305 21.51 -9.43 6.71
N ASN A 306 22.25 -10.11 7.60
CA ASN A 306 21.80 -10.35 8.98
C ASN A 306 21.56 -9.05 9.77
N VAL A 307 22.42 -8.03 9.60
CA VAL A 307 22.22 -6.72 10.25
C VAL A 307 20.99 -6.01 9.68
N LEU A 308 20.77 -6.07 8.36
CA LEU A 308 19.60 -5.48 7.72
C LEU A 308 18.30 -6.17 8.17
N THR A 309 18.22 -7.50 8.12
CA THR A 309 17.06 -8.28 8.62
C THR A 309 16.77 -8.00 10.09
N PHE A 310 17.80 -7.89 10.94
CA PHE A 310 17.63 -7.54 12.35
C PHE A 310 17.00 -6.14 12.52
N MET A 311 17.45 -5.16 11.73
CA MET A 311 16.89 -3.80 11.73
C MET A 311 15.43 -3.79 11.27
N GLU A 312 15.08 -4.53 10.21
CA GLU A 312 13.69 -4.70 9.74
C GLU A 312 12.80 -5.32 10.82
N VAL A 313 13.22 -6.40 11.48
CA VAL A 313 12.47 -7.03 12.58
C VAL A 313 12.26 -6.06 13.75
N LYS A 314 13.26 -5.26 14.11
CA LYS A 314 13.15 -4.29 15.20
C LYS A 314 12.21 -3.13 14.86
N LEU A 315 12.34 -2.54 13.67
CA LEU A 315 11.44 -1.48 13.20
C LEU A 315 10.00 -2.01 13.02
N SER A 316 9.82 -3.28 12.63
CA SER A 316 8.52 -3.94 12.57
C SER A 316 7.86 -4.05 13.94
N ALA A 317 8.63 -4.49 14.96
CA ALA A 317 8.14 -4.57 16.33
C ALA A 317 7.79 -3.19 16.95
N MET A 318 8.38 -2.11 16.42
CA MET A 318 8.06 -0.72 16.78
C MET A 318 6.91 -0.12 15.94
N GLY A 319 6.28 -0.91 15.05
CA GLY A 319 5.16 -0.47 14.20
C GLY A 319 5.56 0.37 12.98
N VAL A 320 6.85 0.53 12.69
CA VAL A 320 7.38 1.46 11.68
C VAL A 320 7.39 0.84 10.27
N MET A 321 7.66 -0.46 10.14
CA MET A 321 7.96 -1.10 8.84
C MET A 321 6.78 -1.28 7.88
N LYS A 322 5.56 -0.84 8.21
CA LYS A 322 4.44 -0.96 7.26
C LYS A 322 4.62 -0.11 5.98
N PHE A 323 5.56 0.85 6.00
CA PHE A 323 5.73 1.85 4.93
C PHE A 323 7.21 2.17 4.63
N VAL A 324 8.16 1.33 5.05
CA VAL A 324 9.59 1.71 5.08
C VAL A 324 10.48 0.64 4.44
N ARG A 325 11.35 1.08 3.53
CA ARG A 325 12.43 0.30 2.90
C ARG A 325 13.79 0.74 3.43
N LEU A 326 14.56 -0.22 3.94
CA LEU A 326 15.95 0.00 4.35
C LEU A 326 16.88 -0.23 3.15
N THR A 327 17.86 0.65 2.97
CA THR A 327 18.96 0.45 2.01
C THR A 327 20.27 0.94 2.59
N TRP A 328 21.34 0.18 2.38
CA TRP A 328 22.69 0.63 2.70
C TRP A 328 23.11 1.80 1.80
N LYS A 329 23.84 2.75 2.36
CA LYS A 329 24.59 3.74 1.59
C LYS A 329 26.03 3.25 1.45
N THR A 330 26.45 2.99 0.22
CA THR A 330 27.82 2.60 -0.10
C THR A 330 28.72 3.81 -0.29
N ASP A 331 30.02 3.61 -0.05
CA ASP A 331 31.09 4.50 -0.52
C ASP A 331 31.40 4.26 -2.02
N PRO A 332 32.29 5.06 -2.65
CA PRO A 332 32.71 4.83 -4.05
C PRO A 332 33.44 3.50 -4.31
N GLY A 333 33.84 2.77 -3.26
CA GLY A 333 34.46 1.45 -3.31
C GLY A 333 33.49 0.29 -3.00
N ASN A 334 32.18 0.55 -2.91
CA ASN A 334 31.13 -0.38 -2.50
C ASN A 334 31.22 -0.90 -1.05
N ASN A 335 32.01 -0.27 -0.19
CA ASN A 335 32.02 -0.55 1.24
C ASN A 335 30.83 0.12 1.93
N ILE A 336 30.38 -0.46 3.05
CA ILE A 336 29.23 -0.01 3.83
C ILE A 336 29.65 0.38 5.25
N PHE A 337 30.52 -0.43 5.86
CA PHE A 337 31.02 -0.22 7.21
C PHE A 337 32.49 0.24 7.19
N HIS A 338 32.74 1.34 7.90
CA HIS A 338 34.07 1.93 8.08
C HIS A 338 34.50 1.89 9.56
N PRO A 339 35.78 1.59 9.88
CA PRO A 339 36.25 1.58 11.26
C PRO A 339 36.38 3.01 11.83
N GLU A 340 35.82 3.24 13.02
CA GLU A 340 35.84 4.50 13.76
C GLU A 340 35.80 4.21 15.27
N ASP A 341 36.79 4.67 16.04
CA ASP A 341 36.87 4.56 17.53
C ASP A 341 36.44 3.19 18.12
N ASN A 342 37.14 2.12 17.72
CA ASN A 342 36.88 0.72 18.09
C ASN A 342 35.48 0.18 17.70
N LYS A 343 34.77 0.88 16.81
CA LYS A 343 33.48 0.48 16.24
C LYS A 343 33.58 0.43 14.73
N ASN A 344 32.55 -0.13 14.10
CA ASN A 344 32.32 -0.03 12.67
C ASN A 344 31.06 0.80 12.45
N VAL A 345 31.16 1.80 11.59
CA VAL A 345 30.10 2.78 11.33
C VAL A 345 29.60 2.58 9.92
N GLY A 346 28.33 2.21 9.82
CA GLY A 346 27.61 2.07 8.57
C GLY A 346 26.52 3.12 8.44
N VAL A 347 26.18 3.47 7.21
CA VAL A 347 25.15 4.46 6.92
C VAL A 347 23.98 3.79 6.21
N MET A 348 22.78 3.93 6.76
CA MET A 348 21.54 3.39 6.19
C MET A 348 20.62 4.53 5.77
N ASN A 349 20.03 4.41 4.58
CA ASN A 349 18.89 5.22 4.18
C ASN A 349 17.61 4.48 4.58
N LEU A 350 16.65 5.26 5.06
CA LEU A 350 15.31 4.87 5.44
C LEU A 350 14.35 5.72 4.60
N CYS A 351 13.50 5.06 3.81
CA CYS A 351 12.59 5.67 2.84
C CYS A 351 11.25 4.95 2.92
#